data_AF-A0A3A8K522-F1
#
_entry.id   AF-A0A3A8K522-F1
#
_cell.length_a   1.000
_cell.length_b   1.000
_cell.length_c   1.000
_cell.angle_alpha   90.00
_cell.angle_beta   90.00
_cell.angle_gamma   90.00
#
_symmetry.space_group_name_H-M   'P 1'
#
loop_
_entity.id
_entity.type
_entity.pdbx_description
1 polymer ?
#
loop_
_entity_poly.entity_id
_entity_poly.type
_entity_poly.pdbx_seq_one_letter_code
_entity_poly.pdbx_strand_id
1 'polypeptide(L)'
;MGAGTTVKVMCDRKGWRVDVTPSEGDLRRYRYASEAQARYFAAVFALGPSVLPPKDHARRRQGARLPLPMRPGFGEAAMHE
;
A
#
# COMPACT_ATOMS: atom_id res chain seq x y z
N MET A 1 -9.07 7.66 31.27
CA MET A 1 -9.73 7.57 29.94
C MET A 1 -9.03 8.59 29.07
N GLY A 2 -8.20 8.10 28.14
CA GLY A 2 -7.19 8.90 27.45
C GLY A 2 -7.83 9.99 26.59
N ALA A 3 -7.29 11.19 26.68
CA ALA A 3 -7.71 12.29 25.85
C ALA A 3 -7.57 11.86 24.38
N GLY A 4 -8.69 11.89 23.65
CA GLY A 4 -8.81 11.27 22.33
C GLY A 4 -8.05 12.09 21.29
N THR A 5 -7.05 11.49 20.65
CA THR A 5 -6.42 12.06 19.46
C THR A 5 -7.48 12.12 18.34
N THR A 6 -7.78 13.31 17.85
CA THR A 6 -8.73 13.48 16.74
C THR A 6 -7.99 13.35 15.42
N VAL A 7 -8.44 12.44 14.55
CA VAL A 7 -7.82 12.20 13.26
C VAL A 7 -8.84 12.45 12.15
N LYS A 8 -8.48 13.28 11.17
CA LYS A 8 -9.33 13.62 10.01
C LYS A 8 -8.60 13.31 8.72
N VAL A 9 -9.26 12.55 7.82
CA VAL A 9 -8.78 12.28 6.47
C VAL A 9 -9.48 13.20 5.49
N MET A 10 -8.73 13.84 4.61
CA MET A 10 -9.23 14.76 3.59
C MET A 10 -8.60 14.46 2.24
N CYS A 11 -9.35 14.72 1.17
CA CYS A 11 -8.84 14.73 -0.21
C CYS A 11 -8.89 16.17 -0.72
N ASP A 12 -7.75 16.71 -1.16
CA ASP A 12 -7.64 18.04 -1.75
C ASP A 12 -7.01 17.98 -3.16
N ARG A 13 -6.93 19.14 -3.84
CA ARG A 13 -6.32 19.23 -5.19
C ARG A 13 -4.87 18.72 -5.27
N LYS A 14 -4.18 18.61 -4.13
CA LYS A 14 -2.81 18.13 -3.99
C LYS A 14 -2.74 16.69 -3.43
N GLY A 15 -3.86 15.96 -3.41
CA GLY A 15 -3.95 14.57 -3.00
C GLY A 15 -4.53 14.35 -1.61
N TRP A 16 -4.13 13.25 -0.96
CA TRP A 16 -4.69 12.83 0.32
C TRP A 16 -3.94 13.44 1.50
N ARG A 17 -4.66 13.79 2.55
CA ARG A 17 -4.14 14.42 3.75
C ARG A 17 -4.74 13.79 5.00
N VAL A 18 -3.93 13.67 6.05
CA VAL A 18 -4.36 13.32 7.40
C VAL A 18 -3.98 14.44 8.36
N ASP A 19 -4.98 15.05 8.98
CA ASP A 19 -4.81 16.04 10.04
C ASP A 19 -4.99 15.32 11.39
N VAL A 20 -4.00 15.45 12.25
CA VAL A 20 -3.93 14.82 13.58
C VAL A 20 -3.91 15.92 14.62
N THR A 21 -4.96 15.99 15.42
CA THR A 21 -5.04 16.88 16.58
C THR A 21 -4.82 16.03 17.83
N PRO A 22 -3.59 16.00 18.38
CA PRO A 22 -3.37 15.38 19.68
C PRO A 22 -4.13 16.19 20.74
N SER A 23 -4.48 15.54 21.84
CA SER A 23 -5.19 16.22 22.93
C SER A 23 -4.34 17.24 23.66
N GLU A 24 -3.02 17.13 23.51
CA GLU A 24 -2.05 18.10 23.98
C GLU A 24 -1.03 18.32 22.86
N GLY A 25 -0.88 19.57 22.43
CA GLY A 25 0.02 19.97 21.35
C GLY A 25 -0.66 20.40 20.05
N ASP A 26 0.18 20.71 19.06
CA ASP A 26 -0.25 21.32 17.81
C ASP A 26 -0.81 20.32 16.80
N LEU A 27 -1.69 20.83 15.93
CA LEU A 27 -2.19 20.14 14.75
C LEU A 27 -1.02 19.68 13.86
N ARG A 28 -0.90 18.37 13.66
CA ARG A 28 0.06 17.79 12.70
C ARG A 28 -0.65 17.39 11.43
N ARG A 29 -0.01 17.68 10.30
CA ARG A 29 -0.60 17.48 8.97
C ARG A 29 0.33 16.66 8.09
N TYR A 30 -0.18 15.54 7.60
CA TYR A 30 0.56 14.58 6.78
C TYR A 30 -0.09 14.44 5.41
N ARG A 31 0.71 14.29 4.35
CA ARG A 31 0.25 14.08 2.97
C ARG A 31 0.60 12.70 2.47
N TYR A 32 -0.29 12.14 1.66
CA TYR A 32 -0.15 10.80 1.11
C TYR A 32 -0.55 10.76 -0.37
N ALA A 33 0.10 9.88 -1.11
CA ALA A 33 -0.12 9.74 -2.55
C ALA A 33 -1.41 8.96 -2.87
N SER A 34 -1.94 8.17 -1.93
CA SER A 34 -3.14 7.37 -2.13
C SER A 34 -4.07 7.37 -0.92
N GLU A 35 -5.35 7.12 -1.20
CA GLU A 35 -6.41 6.98 -0.21
C GLU A 35 -6.12 5.85 0.77
N ALA A 36 -5.68 4.70 0.25
CA ALA A 36 -5.35 3.53 1.06
C ALA A 36 -4.22 3.84 2.04
N GLN A 37 -3.20 4.58 1.60
CA GLN A 37 -2.10 5.01 2.47
C GLN A 37 -2.61 5.98 3.55
N ALA A 38 -3.41 6.98 3.18
CA ALA A 38 -3.97 7.93 4.13
C ALA A 38 -4.85 7.26 5.18
N ARG A 39 -5.74 6.34 4.78
CA ARG A 39 -6.58 5.56 5.69
C ARG A 39 -5.77 4.69 6.63
N TYR A 40 -4.74 4.01 6.12
CA TYR A 40 -3.86 3.20 6.95
C TYR A 40 -3.24 4.02 8.06
N PHE A 41 -2.60 5.16 7.72
CA PHE A 41 -1.96 6.00 8.72
C PHE A 41 -2.96 6.71 9.64
N ALA A 42 -4.14 7.09 9.15
CA ALA A 42 -5.19 7.62 10.00
C ALA A 42 -5.59 6.62 11.10
N ALA A 43 -5.71 5.34 10.75
CA ALA A 43 -5.96 4.28 11.72
C ALA A 43 -4.79 4.08 12.69
N VAL A 44 -3.53 4.19 12.22
CA VAL A 44 -2.33 4.16 13.10
C VAL A 44 -2.42 5.27 14.14
N PHE A 45 -2.75 6.49 13.73
CA PHE A 45 -2.81 7.63 14.63
C PHE A 45 -3.99 7.58 15.60
N ALA A 46 -5.12 6.99 15.18
CA ALA A 46 -6.30 6.86 16.02
C ALA A 46 -6.20 5.71 17.04
N LEU A 47 -5.60 4.58 16.65
CA LEU A 47 -5.63 3.33 17.42
C LEU A 47 -4.26 2.90 17.96
N GLY A 48 -3.18 3.49 17.46
CA GLY A 48 -1.82 3.04 17.71
C GLY A 48 -1.40 1.86 16.80
N PRO A 49 -0.09 1.66 16.60
CA PRO A 49 0.44 0.65 15.69
C PRO A 49 0.13 -0.80 16.12
N SER A 50 -0.10 -1.04 17.42
CA SER A 50 -0.33 -2.39 17.96
C SER A 50 -1.73 -2.94 17.69
N VAL A 51 -2.67 -2.11 17.22
CA VAL A 51 -4.09 -2.46 17.02
C VAL A 51 -4.42 -2.69 15.54
N LEU A 52 -3.49 -2.38 14.63
CA LEU A 52 -3.73 -2.60 13.21
C LEU A 52 -3.45 -4.05 12.82
N PRO A 53 -4.32 -4.65 11.99
CA PRO A 53 -4.06 -5.98 11.46
C PRO A 53 -2.74 -5.97 10.69
N PRO A 54 -1.92 -7.05 10.79
CA PRO A 54 -0.66 -7.15 10.06
C PRO A 54 -0.90 -6.82 8.59
N LYS A 55 -0.06 -5.96 8.01
CA LYS A 55 -0.13 -5.65 6.57
C LYS A 55 -0.04 -6.96 5.81
N ASP A 56 -1.15 -7.34 5.21
CA ASP A 56 -1.27 -8.57 4.45
C ASP A 56 -0.47 -8.42 3.14
N HIS A 57 0.84 -8.67 3.23
CA HIS A 57 1.74 -8.70 2.09
C HIS A 57 1.44 -9.87 1.14
N ALA A 58 0.48 -10.74 1.48
CA ALA A 58 0.18 -11.96 0.75
C ALA A 58 -0.51 -11.73 -0.62
N ARG A 59 -1.11 -10.57 -0.89
CA ARG A 59 -1.93 -10.38 -2.11
C ARG A 59 -1.20 -9.96 -3.40
N ARG A 60 0.14 -9.83 -3.42
CA ARG A 60 0.86 -9.35 -4.63
C ARG A 60 1.86 -10.30 -5.28
N ARG A 61 1.94 -11.57 -4.87
CA ARG A 61 2.65 -12.59 -5.65
C ARG A 61 1.97 -13.94 -5.54
N GLN A 62 1.05 -14.21 -6.46
CA GLN A 62 0.56 -15.53 -6.93
C GLN A 62 -0.80 -15.29 -7.61
N GLY A 63 -1.08 -15.57 -8.89
CA GLY A 63 -0.34 -16.13 -10.02
C GLY A 63 -0.97 -15.58 -11.33
N ALA A 64 -0.60 -15.98 -12.54
CA ALA A 64 0.31 -17.02 -12.99
C ALA A 64 1.27 -16.42 -14.03
N ARG A 65 2.58 -16.71 -13.93
CA ARG A 65 3.43 -16.67 -15.12
C ARG A 65 3.02 -17.88 -15.95
N LEU A 66 2.07 -17.71 -16.86
CA LEU A 66 1.85 -18.66 -17.95
C LEU A 66 3.22 -18.91 -18.58
N PRO A 67 3.66 -20.17 -18.75
CA PRO A 67 4.84 -20.45 -19.54
C PRO A 67 4.57 -19.89 -20.94
N LEU A 68 5.38 -18.92 -21.38
CA LEU A 68 5.36 -18.51 -22.78
C LEU A 68 5.68 -19.75 -23.61
N PRO A 69 4.92 -20.05 -24.68
CA PRO A 69 5.24 -21.17 -25.55
C PRO A 69 6.65 -20.94 -26.11
N MET A 70 7.54 -21.90 -25.83
CA MET A 70 8.86 -21.97 -26.42
C MET A 70 8.70 -21.96 -27.95
N ARG A 71 9.10 -20.87 -28.60
CA ARG A 71 9.26 -20.86 -30.07
C ARG A 71 10.43 -21.78 -30.41
N PRO A 72 10.35 -22.58 -31.48
CA PRO A 72 11.44 -23.48 -31.87
C PRO A 72 12.66 -22.65 -32.29
N GLY A 73 13.82 -22.97 -31.70
CA GLY A 73 15.10 -22.45 -32.12
C GLY A 73 15.45 -23.00 -33.50
N PHE A 74 15.83 -22.10 -34.39
CA PHE A 74 16.41 -22.40 -35.69
C PHE A 74 17.68 -23.25 -35.56
N GLY A 75 17.84 -24.23 -36.45
CA GLY A 75 19.15 -24.73 -36.88
C GLY A 75 19.56 -26.07 -36.28
N GLU A 76 19.09 -27.16 -36.88
CA GLU A 76 19.86 -28.40 -36.92
C GLU A 76 19.85 -28.89 -38.37
N ALA A 77 20.95 -28.61 -39.07
CA ALA A 77 21.28 -29.26 -40.33
C ALA A 77 21.69 -30.69 -39.99
N ALA A 78 20.78 -31.64 -40.18
CA ALA A 78 21.11 -33.05 -40.27
C ALA A 78 20.98 -33.46 -41.74
N MET A 79 22.14 -33.64 -42.37
CA MET A 79 22.25 -34.43 -43.59
C MET A 79 21.68 -35.82 -43.31
N HIS A 80 20.80 -36.33 -44.15
CA HIS A 80 20.68 -37.77 -44.38
C HIS A 80 19.96 -38.06 -45.70
N GLU A 81 20.73 -38.73 -46.57
CA GLU A 81 20.44 -39.49 -47.80
C GLU A 81 19.80 -38.81 -49.02
#